data_AF-A0A2J6H1A4-F1
#
_entry.id   AF-A0A2J6H1A4-F1
#
_cell.length_a   1.000
_cell.length_b   1.000
_cell.length_c   1.000
_cell.angle_alpha   90.00
_cell.angle_beta   90.00
_cell.angle_gamma   90.00
#
_symmetry.space_group_name_H-M   'P 1'
#
loop_
_entity.id
_entity.type
_entity.pdbx_description
1 polymer ?
#
loop_
_entity_poly.entity_id
_entity_poly.type
_entity_poly.pdbx_seq_one_letter_code
_entity_poly.pdbx_strand_id
1 'polypeptide(L)' 'MGKNTRPIPNSSAKKILEHFGAKRVSAEAAEEMVFVLEELANEISKKAIELAKHSGRKTVQEEDIKLAAKLV' A
#
# COMPACT_ATOMS: atom_id res chain seq x y z
N MET A 1 14.56 21.09 -0.57
CA MET A 1 13.92 19.82 -0.18
C MET A 1 12.66 19.63 -0.99
N GLY A 2 12.66 18.69 -1.94
CA GLY A 2 11.44 18.28 -2.64
C GLY A 2 10.47 17.62 -1.65
N LYS A 3 9.17 17.78 -1.87
CA LYS A 3 8.12 17.21 -1.02
C LYS A 3 8.41 15.70 -0.82
N ASN A 4 8.58 15.26 0.43
CA ASN A 4 8.49 13.85 0.81
C ASN A 4 7.03 13.41 0.60
N THR A 5 6.64 13.25 -0.66
CA THR A 5 5.28 12.89 -1.03
C THR A 5 5.17 11.39 -0.89
N ARG A 6 4.74 10.94 0.30
CA ARG A 6 4.32 9.55 0.52
C ARG A 6 3.27 9.18 -0.56
N PRO A 7 3.36 8.00 -1.20
CA PRO A 7 2.39 7.56 -2.19
C PRO A 7 0.93 7.64 -1.73
N ILE A 8 0.69 7.43 -0.43
CA ILE A 8 -0.66 7.48 0.16
C ILE A 8 -0.83 8.77 0.99
N PRO A 9 -1.81 9.63 0.68
CA PRO A 9 -2.14 10.78 1.52
C PRO A 9 -2.76 10.37 2.86
N ASN A 10 -2.41 11.06 3.96
CA ASN A 10 -3.02 10.85 5.29
C ASN A 10 -4.55 11.00 5.26
N SER A 11 -5.09 11.85 4.39
CA SER A 11 -6.54 12.02 4.22
C SER A 11 -7.24 10.76 3.70
N SER A 12 -6.56 9.95 2.88
CA SER A 12 -7.08 8.66 2.40
C SER A 12 -7.07 7.64 3.52
N ALA A 13 -5.97 7.55 4.29
CA ALA A 13 -5.89 6.65 5.44
C ALA A 13 -6.95 6.99 6.52
N LYS A 14 -7.18 8.28 6.78
CA LYS A 14 -8.27 8.74 7.64
C LYS A 14 -9.65 8.28 7.14
N LYS A 15 -9.94 8.43 5.85
CA LYS A 15 -11.21 7.98 5.25
C LYS A 15 -11.43 6.47 5.40
N ILE A 16 -10.37 5.67 5.30
CA ILE A 16 -10.44 4.22 5.54
C ILE A 16 -10.91 3.98 6.99
N LEU A 17 -10.26 4.62 7.97
CA LEU A 17 -10.63 4.46 9.38
C LEU A 17 -12.07 4.94 9.68
N GLU A 18 -12.50 6.06 9.10
CA GLU A 18 -13.87 6.58 9.24
C GLU A 18 -14.89 5.63 8.60
N HIS A 19 -14.57 5.04 7.45
CA HIS A 19 -15.41 4.03 6.80
C HIS A 19 -15.65 2.81 7.70
N PHE A 20 -14.66 2.42 8.52
CA PHE A 20 -14.80 1.36 9.53
C PHE A 20 -15.41 1.83 10.86
N GLY A 21 -15.93 3.06 10.93
CA GLY A 21 -16.71 3.56 12.07
C GLY A 21 -15.94 4.44 13.06
N ALA A 22 -14.69 4.81 12.77
CA ALA A 22 -13.97 5.77 13.60
C ALA A 22 -14.66 7.15 13.55
N LYS A 23 -15.19 7.63 14.68
CA LYS A 23 -15.85 8.95 14.77
C LYS A 23 -14.86 10.12 14.71
N ARG A 24 -13.64 9.91 15.20
CA ARG A 24 -12.54 10.88 15.21
C ARG A 24 -11.24 10.13 14.96
N VAL A 25 -10.35 10.73 14.18
CA VAL A 25 -9.03 10.20 13.84
C VAL A 25 -8.02 11.32 14.03
N SER A 26 -6.97 11.09 14.82
CA SER A 26 -5.89 12.06 15.00
C SER A 26 -4.98 12.10 13.77
N ALA A 27 -4.16 13.15 13.65
CA ALA A 27 -3.23 13.25 12.53
C ALA A 27 -2.19 12.12 12.57
N GLU A 28 -1.72 11.79 13.77
CA GLU A 28 -0.73 10.75 14.05
C GLU A 28 -1.29 9.36 13.73
N ALA A 29 -2.55 9.08 14.10
CA ALA A 29 -3.19 7.80 13.77
C ALA A 29 -3.35 7.61 12.25
N ALA A 30 -3.67 8.69 11.53
CA ALA A 30 -3.73 8.65 10.07
C ALA A 30 -2.35 8.47 9.43
N GLU A 31 -1.31 9.08 10.01
CA GLU A 31 0.08 8.91 9.56
C GLU A 31 0.59 7.48 9.79
N GLU A 32 0.30 6.90 10.95
CA GLU A 32 0.67 5.52 11.30
C GLU A 32 -0.04 4.53 10.37
N MET A 33 -1.32 4.76 10.08
CA MET A 33 -2.06 3.95 9.13
C MET A 33 -1.46 4.02 7.72
N VAL A 34 -0.96 5.19 7.29
CA VAL A 34 -0.22 5.30 6.02
C VAL A 34 1.04 4.44 6.07
N PHE A 35 1.81 4.52 7.15
CA PHE A 35 3.05 3.75 7.30
C PHE A 35 2.79 2.24 7.17
N VAL A 36 1.82 1.71 7.92
CA VAL A 36 1.45 0.28 7.88
C VAL A 36 0.97 -0.15 6.48
N LEU A 37 0.15 0.67 5.81
CA LEU A 37 -0.30 0.38 4.44
C LEU A 37 0.85 0.38 3.44
N GLU A 38 1.81 1.29 3.59
CA GLU A 38 2.98 1.38 2.71
C GLU A 38 3.94 0.21 2.93
N GLU A 39 4.14 -0.27 4.16
CA GLU A 39 4.94 -1.47 4.43
C GLU A 39 4.35 -2.69 3.73
N LEU A 40 3.04 -2.94 3.92
CA LEU A 40 2.36 -4.04 3.24
C LEU A 40 2.42 -3.90 1.71
N ALA A 41 2.16 -2.69 1.19
CA ALA A 41 2.22 -2.43 -0.24
C ALA A 41 3.63 -2.64 -0.80
N ASN A 42 4.68 -2.30 -0.05
CA ASN A 42 6.07 -2.50 -0.46
C ASN A 42 6.41 -3.99 -0.59
N GLU A 43 5.99 -4.83 0.37
CA GLU A 43 6.22 -6.27 0.33
C GLU A 43 5.49 -6.93 -0.84
N ILE A 44 4.21 -6.62 -1.02
CA ILE A 44 3.41 -7.10 -2.15
C ILE A 44 4.01 -6.65 -3.47
N SER A 45 4.44 -5.38 -3.58
CA SER A 45 5.01 -4.83 -4.81
C SER A 45 6.31 -5.52 -5.21
N LYS A 46 7.22 -5.74 -4.25
CA LYS A 46 8.47 -6.48 -4.51
C LYS A 46 8.17 -7.87 -5.06
N LYS A 47 7.25 -8.58 -4.42
CA LYS A 47 6.89 -9.94 -4.83
C LYS A 47 6.20 -9.98 -6.19
N ALA A 48 5.27 -9.07 -6.46
CA ALA A 48 4.59 -8.98 -7.74
C ALA A 48 5.57 -8.68 -8.89
N ILE A 49 6.56 -7.82 -8.66
CA ILE A 49 7.63 -7.54 -9.63
C ILE A 49 8.48 -8.79 -9.91
N GLU A 50 8.83 -9.58 -8.87
CA GLU A 50 9.53 -10.85 -9.04
C GLU A 50 8.73 -11.86 -9.87
N LEU A 51 7.43 -11.99 -9.59
CA LEU A 51 6.52 -12.88 -10.31
C LEU A 51 6.41 -12.52 -11.80
N ALA A 52 6.27 -11.23 -12.09
CA ALA A 52 6.26 -10.72 -13.46
C ALA A 52 7.59 -11.04 -14.18
N LYS A 53 8.72 -10.80 -13.51
CA LYS A 53 10.07 -11.08 -14.05
C LYS A 53 10.29 -12.57 -14.31
N HIS A 54 9.89 -13.46 -13.40
CA HIS A 54 10.00 -14.91 -13.61
C HIS A 54 9.16 -15.39 -14.81
N SER A 55 8.08 -14.67 -15.12
CA SER A 55 7.25 -14.93 -16.30
C SER A 55 7.80 -14.27 -17.58
N GLY A 56 8.98 -13.65 -17.55
CA GLY A 56 9.57 -12.91 -18.67
C GLY A 56 8.88 -11.59 -19.02
N ARG A 57 7.93 -11.13 -18.19
CA ARG A 57 7.17 -9.90 -18.41
C ARG A 57 7.84 -8.71 -17.70
N LYS A 58 7.78 -7.53 -18.34
CA LYS A 58 8.14 -6.25 -17.71
C LYS A 58 6.94 -5.56 -17.06
N THR A 59 5.74 -5.87 -17.53
CA THR A 59 4.49 -5.33 -17.01
C THR A 59 3.95 -6.23 -15.90
N VAL A 60 3.79 -5.67 -14.70
CA VAL A 60 3.07 -6.33 -13.59
C VAL A 60 1.59 -6.38 -13.94
N GLN A 61 0.99 -7.57 -13.87
CA GLN A 61 -0.43 -7.78 -14.12
C GLN A 61 -1.20 -8.05 -12.82
N GLU A 62 -2.53 -8.07 -12.92
CA GLU A 62 -3.43 -8.28 -11.79
C GLU A 62 -3.14 -9.61 -11.08
N GLU A 63 -2.81 -10.67 -11.83
CA GLU A 63 -2.49 -11.99 -11.31
C GLU A 63 -1.24 -11.97 -10.43
N ASP A 64 -0.23 -11.16 -10.78
CA ASP A 64 0.99 -11.00 -9.99
C ASP A 64 0.68 -10.38 -8.63
N ILE A 65 -0.19 -9.35 -8.60
CA ILE A 65 -0.64 -8.70 -7.37
C ILE A 65 -1.45 -9.66 -6.50
N LYS A 66 -2.43 -10.37 -7.09
CA LYS A 66 -3.27 -11.34 -6.38
C LYS A 66 -2.45 -12.47 -5.78
N LEU A 67 -1.44 -12.95 -6.51
CA LEU A 67 -0.57 -14.01 -6.01
C LEU A 67 0.38 -13.48 -4.94
N ALA A 68 1.01 -12.32 -5.16
CA ALA A 68 1.87 -11.67 -4.18
C ALA A 68 1.17 -11.42 -2.85
N ALA A 69 -0.06 -10.90 -2.88
CA ALA A 69 -0.86 -10.62 -1.68
C ALA A 69 -1.25 -11.87 -0.86
N LYS A 70 -1.09 -13.08 -1.42
CA LYS A 70 -1.29 -14.35 -0.71
C LYS A 70 0.01 -14.95 -0.14
N LEU A 71 1.15 -14.40 -0.54
CA LEU A 71 2.49 -14.90 -0.19
C LEU A 71 3.20 -14.03 0.84
N VAL A 72 2.61 -12.88 1.17
CA VAL A 72 2.98 -11.99 2.28
C VAL A 72 2.00 -12.26 3.41
#